data_AF-A0A134AKL2-F1
#
_entry.id   AF-A0A134AKL2-F1
#
_cell.length_a   1.000
_cell.length_b   1.000
_cell.length_c   1.000
_cell.angle_alpha   90.00
_cell.angle_beta   90.00
_cell.angle_gamma   90.00
#
_symmetry.space_group_name_H-M   'P 1'
#
loop_
_entity.id
_entity.type
_entity.pdbx_description
1 polymer ?
#
loop_
_entity_poly.entity_id
_entity_poly.type
_entity_poly.pdbx_seq_one_letter_code
_entity_poly.pdbx_strand_id
1 'polypeptide(L)'
;MLQVENKLELFEDVVYKRRLLDLEKRREAWEDEKENLIARKNKQLSEEQQNIVERRENLARVMGNEEIAKARENERVLELKKINELGDDFVDAIRSRVKEYTATEAYKDNVLHHVMETLDTLEPGEYHIGMVKEDLDAFQDAVLTSAKEKGFTLHPYVLPEECIGGHTLMDMKKTYSLNYDLATKITEKRYEIGKLLYGLFRREMEHA
;
A
#
# COMPACT_ATOMS: atom_id res chain seq x y z
N MET A 1 103.49 18.02 43.43
CA MET A 1 102.16 17.66 43.95
C MET A 1 101.06 18.53 43.34
N LEU A 2 101.17 19.87 43.37
CA LEU A 2 100.19 20.81 42.77
C LEU A 2 99.76 20.54 41.30
N GLN A 3 100.62 19.98 40.45
CA GLN A 3 100.27 19.71 39.04
C GLN A 3 99.39 18.48 38.82
N VAL A 4 99.37 17.53 39.75
CA VAL A 4 98.59 16.28 39.61
C VAL A 4 97.17 16.51 40.10
N GLU A 5 97.00 17.22 41.22
CA GLU A 5 95.72 17.62 41.78
C GLU A 5 94.95 18.52 40.80
N ASN A 6 95.60 19.55 40.23
CA ASN A 6 94.98 20.42 39.23
C ASN A 6 94.52 19.66 37.97
N LYS A 7 95.21 18.57 37.58
CA LYS A 7 94.81 17.75 36.43
C LYS A 7 93.65 16.81 36.76
N LEU A 8 93.59 16.32 38.00
CA LEU A 8 92.48 15.49 38.49
C LEU A 8 91.20 16.33 38.61
N GLU A 9 91.30 17.54 39.14
CA GLU A 9 90.18 18.48 39.24
C GLU A 9 89.67 18.88 37.83
N LEU A 10 90.57 19.18 36.90
CA LEU A 10 90.20 19.48 35.51
C LEU A 10 89.54 18.28 34.80
N PHE A 11 89.98 17.06 35.11
CA PHE A 11 89.38 15.84 34.58
C PHE A 11 87.98 15.61 35.17
N GLU A 12 87.81 15.79 36.48
CA GLU A 12 86.52 15.69 37.16
C GLU A 12 85.52 16.71 36.60
N ASP A 13 85.94 17.96 36.41
CA ASP A 13 85.14 19.01 35.79
C ASP A 13 84.72 18.66 34.36
N VAL A 14 85.64 18.12 33.55
CA VAL A 14 85.36 17.73 32.15
C VAL A 14 84.39 16.54 32.10
N VAL A 15 84.57 15.54 32.97
CA VAL A 15 83.68 14.38 33.05
C VAL A 15 82.30 14.78 33.55
N TYR A 16 82.23 15.65 34.56
CA TYR A 16 80.97 16.16 35.10
C TYR A 16 80.21 17.00 34.06
N LYS A 17 80.89 17.95 33.40
CA LYS A 17 80.30 18.77 32.32
C LYS A 17 79.79 17.91 31.17
N ARG A 18 80.55 16.87 30.77
CA ARG A 18 80.12 15.93 29.73
C ARG A 18 78.86 15.18 30.15
N ARG A 19 78.80 14.70 31.40
CA ARG A 19 77.64 13.99 31.92
C ARG A 19 76.42 14.89 32.05
N LEU A 20 76.61 16.16 32.41
CA LEU A 20 75.55 17.17 32.44
C LEU A 20 74.97 17.39 31.04
N LEU A 21 75.82 17.58 30.03
CA LEU A 21 75.41 17.72 28.63
C LEU A 21 74.64 16.49 28.11
N ASP A 22 75.08 15.28 28.48
CA ASP A 22 74.37 14.05 28.10
C ASP A 22 73.00 13.94 28.78
N LEU A 23 72.87 14.39 30.03
CA LEU A 23 71.58 14.45 30.74
C LEU A 23 70.66 15.52 30.15
N GLU A 24 71.18 16.69 29.78
CA GLU A 24 70.42 17.76 29.11
C GLU A 24 69.89 17.29 27.76
N LYS A 25 70.73 16.68 26.92
CA LYS A 25 70.30 16.09 25.64
C LYS A 25 69.24 15.01 25.81
N ARG A 26 69.35 14.19 26.85
CA ARG A 26 68.33 13.19 27.17
C ARG A 26 67.02 13.85 27.61
N ARG A 27 67.09 14.91 28.42
CA ARG A 27 65.90 15.67 28.84
C ARG A 27 65.19 16.27 27.63
N GLU A 28 65.92 16.94 26.75
CA GLU A 28 65.38 17.51 25.51
C GLU A 28 64.72 16.46 24.64
N ALA A 29 65.40 15.32 24.40
CA ALA A 29 64.82 14.22 23.63
C ALA A 29 63.53 13.65 24.25
N TRP A 30 63.46 13.60 25.59
CA TRP A 30 62.26 13.15 26.30
C TRP A 30 61.13 14.17 26.23
N GLU A 31 61.44 15.46 26.28
CA GLU A 31 60.47 16.54 26.10
C GLU A 31 59.90 16.50 24.67
N ASP A 32 60.74 16.37 23.65
CA ASP A 32 60.32 16.21 22.25
C ASP A 32 59.45 14.96 22.05
N GLU A 33 59.83 13.82 22.61
CA GLU A 33 59.04 12.58 22.51
C GLU A 33 57.68 12.73 23.19
N LYS A 34 57.65 13.34 24.37
CA LYS A 34 56.41 13.63 25.11
C LYS A 34 55.50 14.55 24.31
N GLU A 35 56.02 15.64 23.76
CA GLU A 35 55.23 16.58 22.95
C GLU A 35 54.66 15.90 21.70
N ASN A 36 55.47 15.11 21.01
CA ASN A 36 55.03 14.33 19.86
C ASN A 36 53.93 13.32 20.23
N LEU A 37 54.05 12.65 21.37
CA LEU A 37 53.05 11.69 21.85
C LEU A 37 51.72 12.39 22.19
N ILE A 38 51.79 13.54 22.87
CA ILE A 38 50.62 14.36 23.19
C ILE A 38 49.95 14.86 21.90
N ALA A 39 50.72 15.39 20.95
CA ALA A 39 50.20 15.88 19.69
C ALA A 39 49.48 14.77 18.89
N ARG A 40 50.09 13.57 18.81
CA ARG A 40 49.46 12.40 18.18
C ARG A 40 48.18 12.00 18.86
N LYS A 41 48.16 11.95 20.20
CA LYS A 41 46.95 11.58 20.96
C LYS A 41 45.83 12.60 20.82
N ASN A 42 46.15 13.89 20.85
CA ASN A 42 45.17 14.96 20.63
C ASN A 42 44.56 14.86 19.22
N LYS A 43 45.38 14.60 18.20
CA LYS A 43 44.89 14.39 16.83
C LYS A 43 43.95 13.18 16.74
N GLN A 44 44.35 12.04 17.31
CA GLN A 44 43.51 10.84 17.35
C GLN A 44 42.16 11.11 18.03
N LEU A 45 42.16 11.75 19.20
CA LEU A 45 40.94 12.08 19.93
C LEU A 45 40.03 13.03 19.14
N SER A 46 40.61 14.01 18.43
CA SER A 46 39.85 14.93 17.60
C SER A 46 39.17 14.21 16.42
N GLU A 47 39.89 13.29 15.76
CA GLU A 47 39.34 12.48 14.67
C GLU A 47 38.24 11.54 15.18
N GLU A 48 38.44 10.90 16.33
CA GLU A 48 37.43 10.06 16.98
C GLU A 48 36.18 10.84 17.35
N GLN A 49 36.34 12.03 17.94
CA GLN A 49 35.22 12.92 18.29
C GLN A 49 34.42 13.29 17.04
N GLN A 50 35.10 13.72 15.97
CA GLN A 50 34.44 14.09 14.73
C GLN A 50 33.68 12.88 14.12
N ASN A 51 34.31 11.71 14.09
CA ASN A 51 33.67 10.48 13.62
C ASN A 51 32.41 10.12 14.43
N ILE A 52 32.42 10.33 15.76
CA ILE A 52 31.25 10.09 16.61
C ILE A 52 30.13 11.07 16.29
N VAL A 53 30.46 12.36 16.12
CA VAL A 53 29.48 13.39 15.77
C VAL A 53 28.84 13.07 14.42
N GLU A 54 29.65 12.83 13.39
CA GLU A 54 29.16 12.51 12.04
C GLU A 54 28.30 11.24 12.02
N ARG A 55 28.66 10.20 12.78
CA ARG A 55 27.83 8.99 12.91
C ARG A 55 26.47 9.29 13.54
N ARG A 56 26.44 10.13 14.58
CA ARG A 56 25.19 10.51 15.25
C ARG A 56 24.31 11.38 14.36
N GLU A 57 24.88 12.32 13.63
CA GLU A 57 24.15 13.15 12.67
C GLU A 57 23.55 12.30 11.54
N ASN A 58 24.34 11.38 10.99
CA ASN A 58 23.85 10.46 9.97
C ASN A 58 22.73 9.56 10.49
N LEU A 59 22.88 9.01 11.71
CA LEU A 59 21.83 8.20 12.33
C LEU A 59 20.55 9.01 12.55
N ALA A 60 20.65 10.22 13.09
CA ALA A 60 19.50 11.10 13.30
C ALA A 60 18.80 11.44 11.99
N ARG A 61 19.56 11.69 10.92
CA ARG A 61 19.01 11.93 9.57
C ARG A 61 18.28 10.70 9.03
N VAL A 62 18.86 9.51 9.18
CA VAL A 62 18.23 8.26 8.73
C VAL A 62 16.94 8.01 9.50
N MET A 63 16.97 8.13 10.83
CA MET A 63 15.78 7.96 11.67
C MET A 63 14.68 8.98 11.32
N GLY A 64 15.03 10.25 11.13
CA GLY A 64 14.07 11.28 10.73
C GLY A 64 13.42 10.98 9.38
N ASN A 65 14.21 10.53 8.40
CA ASN A 65 13.68 10.12 7.10
C ASN A 65 12.76 8.90 7.21
N GLU A 66 13.10 7.92 8.05
CA GLU A 66 12.25 6.75 8.30
C GLU A 66 10.93 7.14 8.97
N GLU A 67 10.94 8.06 9.93
CA GLU A 67 9.73 8.55 10.57
C GLU A 67 8.82 9.29 9.58
N ILE A 68 9.39 10.15 8.73
CA ILE A 68 8.64 10.84 7.67
C ILE A 68 8.04 9.83 6.68
N ALA A 69 8.82 8.82 6.27
CA ALA A 69 8.34 7.79 5.36
C ALA A 69 7.20 6.97 5.98
N LYS A 70 7.33 6.58 7.25
CA LYS A 70 6.27 5.88 7.99
C LYS A 70 5.00 6.74 8.12
N ALA A 71 5.14 8.02 8.42
CA ALA A 71 4.00 8.94 8.52
C ALA A 71 3.25 9.04 7.18
N ARG A 72 3.97 9.23 6.07
CA ARG A 72 3.38 9.29 4.72
C ARG A 72 2.69 7.99 4.31
N GLU A 73 3.29 6.84 4.64
CA GLU A 73 2.68 5.56 4.33
C GLU A 73 1.40 5.33 5.15
N ASN A 74 1.41 5.68 6.44
CA ASN A 74 0.21 5.60 7.28
C ASN A 74 -0.92 6.49 6.77
N GLU A 75 -0.61 7.70 6.32
CA GLU A 75 -1.58 8.62 5.71
C GLU A 75 -2.19 8.00 4.44
N ARG A 76 -1.34 7.50 3.53
CA ARG A 76 -1.78 6.81 2.31
C ARG A 76 -2.68 5.60 2.60
N VAL A 77 -2.33 4.79 3.60
CA VAL A 77 -3.14 3.63 4.00
C VAL A 77 -4.50 4.09 4.52
N LEU A 78 -4.53 5.16 5.32
CA LEU A 78 -5.78 5.73 5.85
C LEU A 78 -6.68 6.26 4.72
N GLU A 79 -6.11 6.98 3.74
CA GLU A 79 -6.82 7.46 2.56
C GLU A 79 -7.45 6.30 1.78
N LEU A 80 -6.67 5.26 1.46
CA LEU A 80 -7.17 4.09 0.74
C LEU A 80 -8.27 3.37 1.50
N LYS A 81 -8.14 3.26 2.83
CA LYS A 81 -9.18 2.68 3.68
C LYS A 81 -10.48 3.49 3.58
N LYS A 82 -10.40 4.81 3.65
CA LYS A 82 -11.57 5.70 3.52
C LYS A 82 -12.22 5.62 2.15
N ILE A 83 -11.43 5.57 1.08
CA ILE A 83 -11.95 5.39 -0.29
C ILE A 83 -12.68 4.06 -0.43
N ASN A 84 -12.16 2.98 0.15
CA ASN A 84 -12.82 1.68 0.13
C ASN A 84 -14.14 1.69 0.93
N GLU A 85 -14.16 2.29 2.13
CA GLU A 85 -15.38 2.46 2.93
C GLU A 85 -16.46 3.22 2.13
N LEU A 86 -16.10 4.34 1.50
CA LEU A 86 -17.00 5.10 0.63
C LEU A 86 -17.44 4.30 -0.61
N GLY A 87 -16.57 3.46 -1.15
CA GLY A 87 -16.91 2.57 -2.26
C GLY A 87 -17.97 1.55 -1.88
N ASP A 88 -17.86 0.97 -0.68
CA ASP A 88 -18.84 0.02 -0.16
C ASP A 88 -20.18 0.71 0.11
N ASP A 89 -20.15 1.88 0.77
CA ASP A 89 -21.35 2.70 1.00
C ASP A 89 -22.07 3.07 -0.31
N PHE A 90 -21.30 3.41 -1.35
CA PHE A 90 -21.86 3.76 -2.65
C PHE A 90 -22.47 2.55 -3.37
N VAL A 91 -21.83 1.37 -3.29
CA VAL A 91 -22.39 0.13 -3.84
C VAL A 91 -23.69 -0.24 -3.13
N ASP A 92 -23.75 -0.10 -1.81
CA ASP A 92 -24.96 -0.38 -1.03
C ASP A 92 -26.08 0.64 -1.31
N ALA A 93 -25.73 1.90 -1.56
CA ALA A 93 -26.68 2.91 -2.03
C ALA A 93 -27.24 2.55 -3.41
N ILE A 94 -26.39 2.11 -4.36
CA ILE A 94 -26.84 1.62 -5.67
C ILE A 94 -27.78 0.43 -5.50
N ARG A 95 -27.42 -0.57 -4.69
CA ARG A 95 -28.25 -1.76 -4.42
C ARG A 95 -29.62 -1.37 -3.87
N SER A 96 -29.65 -0.43 -2.93
CA SER A 96 -30.89 0.07 -2.35
C SER A 96 -31.75 0.77 -3.42
N ARG A 97 -31.13 1.61 -4.26
CA ARG A 97 -31.83 2.29 -5.34
C ARG A 97 -32.36 1.34 -6.42
N VAL A 98 -31.63 0.25 -6.68
CA VAL A 98 -32.06 -0.81 -7.60
C VAL A 98 -33.25 -1.59 -7.02
N LYS A 99 -33.25 -1.90 -5.72
CA LYS A 99 -34.42 -2.50 -5.04
C LYS A 99 -35.67 -1.61 -5.12
N GLU A 100 -35.51 -0.29 -5.05
CA GLU A 100 -36.63 0.63 -5.27
C GLU A 100 -37.09 0.60 -6.73
N TYR A 101 -36.14 0.54 -7.67
CA TYR A 101 -36.42 0.46 -9.09
C TYR A 101 -37.19 -0.82 -9.47
N THR A 102 -36.90 -1.96 -8.85
CA THR A 102 -37.63 -3.23 -9.12
C THR A 102 -39.12 -3.15 -8.77
N ALA A 103 -39.54 -2.21 -7.92
CA ALA A 103 -40.94 -1.98 -7.61
C ALA A 103 -41.67 -1.08 -8.65
N THR A 104 -40.98 -0.58 -9.68
CA THR A 104 -41.56 0.35 -10.67
C THR A 104 -42.13 -0.37 -11.89
N GLU A 105 -43.12 0.21 -12.57
CA GLU A 105 -43.63 -0.33 -13.85
C GLU A 105 -42.56 -0.37 -14.94
N ALA A 106 -41.67 0.64 -14.96
CA ALA A 106 -40.57 0.70 -15.91
C ALA A 106 -39.59 -0.48 -15.79
N TYR A 107 -39.47 -1.07 -14.60
CA TYR A 107 -38.69 -2.30 -14.41
C TYR A 107 -39.34 -3.49 -15.09
N LYS A 108 -40.66 -3.63 -14.99
CA LYS A 108 -41.41 -4.75 -15.58
C LYS A 108 -41.21 -4.81 -17.09
N ASP A 109 -41.39 -3.67 -17.76
CA ASP A 109 -41.21 -3.56 -19.21
C ASP A 109 -39.77 -3.92 -19.61
N ASN A 110 -38.78 -3.44 -18.83
CA ASN A 110 -37.38 -3.71 -19.09
C ASN A 110 -37.01 -5.19 -18.87
N VAL A 111 -37.52 -5.86 -17.84
CA VAL A 111 -37.27 -7.30 -17.63
C VAL A 111 -37.82 -8.11 -18.79
N LEU A 112 -39.08 -7.88 -19.16
CA LEU A 112 -39.70 -8.58 -20.29
C LEU A 112 -38.92 -8.36 -21.58
N HIS A 113 -38.54 -7.11 -21.86
CA HIS A 113 -37.72 -6.77 -23.01
C HIS A 113 -36.38 -7.52 -23.00
N HIS A 114 -35.64 -7.49 -21.89
CA HIS A 114 -34.34 -8.13 -21.80
C HIS A 114 -34.41 -9.66 -21.85
N VAL A 115 -35.45 -10.29 -21.29
CA VAL A 115 -35.67 -11.73 -21.46
C VAL A 115 -35.85 -12.04 -22.94
N MET A 116 -36.68 -11.26 -23.66
CA MET A 116 -36.91 -11.47 -25.08
C MET A 116 -35.65 -11.25 -25.93
N GLU A 117 -34.88 -10.20 -25.65
CA GLU A 117 -33.57 -9.97 -26.30
C GLU A 117 -32.61 -11.14 -26.04
N THR A 118 -32.60 -11.70 -24.83
CA THR A 118 -31.74 -12.83 -24.50
C THR A 118 -32.15 -14.07 -25.29
N LEU A 119 -33.46 -14.35 -25.39
CA LEU A 119 -33.98 -15.47 -26.17
C LEU A 119 -33.66 -15.33 -27.67
N ASP A 120 -33.63 -14.11 -28.21
CA ASP A 120 -33.26 -13.84 -29.61
C ASP A 120 -31.80 -14.22 -29.94
N THR A 121 -30.95 -14.36 -28.92
CA THR A 121 -29.56 -14.82 -29.08
C THR A 121 -29.39 -16.34 -28.98
N LEU A 122 -30.47 -17.07 -28.65
CA LEU A 122 -30.45 -18.51 -28.41
C LEU A 122 -31.20 -19.28 -29.50
N GLU A 123 -30.87 -20.56 -29.65
CA GLU A 123 -31.66 -21.46 -30.50
C GLU A 123 -32.96 -21.86 -29.79
N PRO A 124 -34.11 -21.89 -30.49
CA PRO A 124 -35.38 -22.36 -29.94
C PRO A 124 -35.26 -23.74 -29.31
N GLY A 125 -35.81 -23.90 -28.11
CA GLY A 125 -35.69 -25.13 -27.35
C GLY A 125 -36.18 -25.00 -25.91
N GLU A 126 -35.71 -25.92 -25.06
CA GLU A 126 -36.06 -25.97 -23.63
C GLU A 126 -34.95 -25.34 -22.78
N TYR A 127 -35.31 -24.47 -21.84
CA TYR A 127 -34.38 -23.77 -20.96
C TYR A 127 -34.96 -23.56 -19.57
N HIS A 128 -34.12 -23.39 -18.57
CA HIS A 128 -34.49 -22.91 -17.25
C HIS A 128 -34.43 -21.39 -17.19
N ILE A 129 -35.45 -20.75 -16.60
CA ILE A 129 -35.45 -19.30 -16.34
C ILE A 129 -35.52 -19.03 -14.84
N GLY A 130 -34.54 -18.30 -14.33
CA GLY A 130 -34.46 -17.92 -12.92
C GLY A 130 -34.82 -16.47 -12.74
N MET A 131 -35.74 -16.18 -11.83
CA MET A 131 -36.09 -14.82 -11.40
C MET A 131 -36.27 -14.80 -9.88
N VAL A 132 -36.22 -13.62 -9.25
CA VAL A 132 -36.61 -13.49 -7.84
C VAL A 132 -38.09 -13.83 -7.67
N LYS A 133 -38.48 -14.22 -6.46
CA LYS A 133 -39.83 -14.74 -6.21
C LYS A 133 -40.92 -13.74 -6.58
N GLU A 134 -40.72 -12.47 -6.20
CA GLU A 134 -41.64 -11.37 -6.49
C GLU A 134 -41.85 -11.18 -7.99
N ASP A 135 -40.79 -11.36 -8.78
CA ASP A 135 -40.83 -11.22 -10.24
C ASP A 135 -41.48 -12.42 -10.92
N LEU A 136 -41.26 -13.64 -10.41
CA LEU A 136 -41.97 -14.82 -10.89
C LEU A 136 -43.47 -14.68 -10.65
N ASP A 137 -43.86 -14.33 -9.43
CA ASP A 137 -45.27 -14.18 -9.07
C ASP A 137 -45.96 -13.10 -9.91
N ALA A 138 -45.22 -12.06 -10.35
CA ALA A 138 -45.75 -10.96 -11.14
C ALA A 138 -45.71 -11.17 -12.66
N PHE A 139 -44.68 -11.83 -13.21
CA PHE A 139 -44.38 -11.83 -14.65
C PHE A 139 -44.34 -13.20 -15.31
N GLN A 140 -44.38 -14.30 -14.55
CA GLN A 140 -44.22 -15.65 -15.08
C GLN A 140 -45.13 -15.91 -16.28
N ASP A 141 -46.42 -15.61 -16.19
CA ASP A 141 -47.37 -15.89 -17.27
C ASP A 141 -47.06 -15.12 -18.55
N ALA A 142 -46.67 -13.85 -18.44
CA ALA A 142 -46.29 -13.01 -19.57
C ALA A 142 -45.02 -13.55 -20.24
N VAL A 143 -43.99 -13.85 -19.45
CA VAL A 143 -42.71 -14.41 -19.91
C VAL A 143 -42.93 -15.74 -20.63
N LEU A 144 -43.66 -16.67 -20.02
CA LEU A 144 -43.90 -18.00 -20.60
C LEU A 144 -44.72 -17.92 -21.88
N THR A 145 -45.69 -17.02 -21.97
CA THR A 145 -46.50 -16.83 -23.17
C THR A 145 -45.67 -16.29 -24.32
N SER A 146 -44.92 -15.20 -24.11
CA SER A 146 -44.07 -14.60 -25.14
C SER A 146 -42.93 -15.52 -25.57
N ALA A 147 -42.36 -16.32 -24.66
CA ALA A 147 -41.35 -17.31 -24.99
C ALA A 147 -41.90 -18.43 -25.89
N LYS A 148 -43.12 -18.92 -25.62
CA LYS A 148 -43.79 -19.93 -26.44
C LYS A 148 -44.07 -19.46 -27.85
N GLU A 149 -44.47 -18.19 -28.03
CA GLU A 149 -44.66 -17.59 -29.35
C GLU A 149 -43.39 -17.60 -30.20
N LYS A 150 -42.22 -17.54 -29.56
CA LYS A 150 -40.90 -17.67 -30.18
C LYS A 150 -40.37 -19.12 -30.28
N GLY A 151 -41.16 -20.12 -29.88
CA GLY A 151 -40.78 -21.53 -29.94
C GLY A 151 -39.92 -22.02 -28.76
N PHE A 152 -39.88 -21.28 -27.64
CA PHE A 152 -39.15 -21.69 -26.43
C PHE A 152 -40.10 -22.29 -25.38
N THR A 153 -39.60 -23.29 -24.66
CA THR A 153 -40.25 -23.81 -23.44
C THR A 153 -39.36 -23.48 -22.25
N LEU A 154 -39.86 -22.61 -21.36
CA LEU A 154 -39.10 -22.17 -20.19
C LEU A 154 -39.60 -22.87 -18.92
N HIS A 155 -38.66 -23.33 -18.10
CA HIS A 155 -38.88 -23.96 -16.81
C HIS A 155 -38.48 -23.00 -15.68
N PRO A 156 -39.44 -22.33 -15.02
CA PRO A 156 -39.14 -21.31 -14.02
C PRO A 156 -38.52 -21.92 -12.75
N TYR A 157 -37.60 -21.17 -12.14
CA TYR A 157 -37.06 -21.46 -10.81
C TYR A 157 -36.77 -20.16 -10.05
N VAL A 158 -36.77 -20.22 -8.72
CA VAL A 158 -36.56 -19.05 -7.87
C VAL A 158 -35.06 -18.81 -7.67
N LEU A 159 -34.62 -17.57 -7.87
CA LEU A 159 -33.25 -17.14 -7.58
C LEU A 159 -33.00 -17.03 -6.06
N PRO A 160 -31.72 -17.09 -5.62
CA PRO A 160 -31.35 -16.85 -4.23
C PRO A 160 -31.80 -15.48 -3.71
N GLU A 161 -31.99 -15.36 -2.38
CA GLU A 161 -32.44 -14.11 -1.73
C GLU A 161 -31.45 -12.94 -1.86
N GLU A 162 -30.18 -13.21 -2.17
CA GLU A 162 -29.19 -12.16 -2.40
C GLU A 162 -29.38 -11.42 -3.74
N CYS A 163 -30.15 -12.00 -4.67
CA CYS A 163 -30.49 -11.38 -5.94
C CYS A 163 -31.53 -10.26 -5.76
N ILE A 164 -31.45 -9.21 -6.58
CA ILE A 164 -32.31 -8.01 -6.48
C ILE A 164 -32.94 -7.69 -7.83
N GLY A 165 -33.59 -8.71 -8.40
CA GLY A 165 -34.23 -8.65 -9.71
C GLY A 165 -33.31 -9.05 -10.87
N GLY A 166 -33.85 -8.91 -12.08
CA GLY A 166 -33.26 -9.45 -13.31
C GLY A 166 -33.65 -10.91 -13.52
N HIS A 167 -32.97 -11.55 -14.46
CA HIS A 167 -33.23 -12.94 -14.83
C HIS A 167 -31.94 -13.70 -15.10
N THR A 168 -32.06 -15.02 -15.10
CA THR A 168 -31.02 -15.92 -15.57
C THR A 168 -31.63 -16.92 -16.53
N LEU A 169 -30.88 -17.31 -17.56
CA LEU A 169 -31.27 -18.36 -18.49
C LEU A 169 -30.19 -19.44 -18.50
N MET A 170 -30.61 -20.69 -18.33
CA MET A 170 -29.71 -21.83 -18.25
C MET A 170 -30.22 -22.94 -19.15
N ASP A 171 -29.32 -23.67 -19.80
CA ASP A 171 -29.70 -24.84 -20.58
C ASP A 171 -30.20 -25.98 -19.67
N MET A 172 -30.96 -26.92 -20.24
CA MET A 172 -31.50 -28.05 -19.48
C MET A 172 -30.41 -28.93 -18.85
N LYS A 173 -29.21 -28.97 -19.44
CA LYS A 173 -28.07 -29.75 -18.91
C LYS A 173 -27.23 -28.96 -17.90
N LYS A 174 -27.57 -27.68 -17.65
CA LYS A 174 -26.85 -26.77 -16.75
C LYS A 174 -25.35 -26.63 -17.10
N THR A 175 -25.05 -26.71 -18.39
CA THR A 175 -23.69 -26.55 -18.93
C THR A 175 -23.32 -25.07 -19.11
N TYR A 176 -24.28 -24.19 -19.36
CA TYR A 176 -24.05 -22.75 -19.42
C TYR A 176 -25.22 -21.96 -18.83
N SER A 177 -24.92 -20.77 -18.33
CA SER A 177 -25.90 -19.85 -17.76
C SER A 177 -25.60 -18.43 -18.22
N LEU A 178 -26.62 -17.75 -18.75
CA LEU A 178 -26.61 -16.33 -19.01
C LEU A 178 -27.19 -15.62 -17.79
N ASN A 179 -26.37 -14.79 -17.13
CA ASN A 179 -26.76 -14.12 -15.90
C ASN A 179 -27.01 -12.62 -16.15
N TYR A 180 -28.26 -12.19 -15.94
CA TYR A 180 -28.69 -10.80 -16.01
C TYR A 180 -29.22 -10.29 -14.67
N ASP A 181 -28.94 -10.98 -13.56
CA ASP A 181 -29.22 -10.52 -12.21
C ASP A 181 -28.55 -9.16 -11.95
N LEU A 182 -29.34 -8.25 -11.39
CA LEU A 182 -28.90 -6.87 -11.16
C LEU A 182 -27.84 -6.82 -10.05
N ALA A 183 -27.90 -7.69 -9.04
CA ALA A 183 -26.88 -7.77 -8.00
C ALA A 183 -25.50 -8.16 -8.57
N THR A 184 -25.49 -9.13 -9.48
CA THR A 184 -24.30 -9.59 -10.19
C THR A 184 -23.73 -8.47 -11.05
N LYS A 185 -24.56 -7.79 -11.85
CA LYS A 185 -24.13 -6.64 -12.66
C LYS A 185 -23.49 -5.53 -11.83
N ILE A 186 -24.05 -5.20 -10.66
CA ILE A 186 -23.46 -4.21 -9.75
C ILE A 186 -22.09 -4.70 -9.24
N THR A 187 -22.01 -5.97 -8.87
CA THR A 187 -20.79 -6.57 -8.33
C THR A 187 -19.66 -6.60 -9.37
N GLU A 188 -19.97 -6.95 -10.62
CA GLU A 188 -19.03 -6.90 -11.75
C GLU A 188 -18.52 -5.48 -12.01
N LYS A 189 -19.34 -4.46 -11.76
CA LYS A 189 -18.98 -3.05 -11.92
C LYS A 189 -18.28 -2.43 -10.73
N ARG A 190 -17.98 -3.19 -9.67
CA ARG A 190 -17.31 -2.68 -8.47
C ARG A 190 -15.94 -2.06 -8.77
N TYR A 191 -15.20 -2.63 -9.72
CA TYR A 191 -13.90 -2.08 -10.13
C TYR A 191 -14.05 -0.71 -10.83
N GLU A 192 -14.98 -0.59 -11.78
CA GLU A 192 -15.25 0.66 -12.48
C GLU A 192 -15.77 1.74 -11.53
N ILE A 193 -16.63 1.36 -10.58
CA ILE A 193 -17.09 2.24 -9.48
C ILE A 193 -15.89 2.74 -8.67
N GLY A 194 -15.00 1.85 -8.23
CA GLY A 194 -13.80 2.22 -7.48
C GLY A 194 -12.88 3.16 -8.25
N LYS A 195 -12.69 2.91 -9.55
CA LYS A 195 -11.90 3.79 -10.44
C LYS A 195 -12.50 5.19 -10.55
N LEU A 196 -13.83 5.28 -10.69
CA LEU A 196 -14.54 6.55 -10.78
C LEU A 196 -14.44 7.34 -9.47
N LEU A 197 -14.67 6.68 -8.34
CA LEU A 197 -14.54 7.30 -7.01
C LEU A 197 -13.12 7.82 -6.78
N TYR A 198 -12.10 7.01 -7.05
CA TYR A 198 -10.71 7.45 -6.90
C TYR A 198 -10.39 8.70 -7.75
N GLY A 199 -10.89 8.74 -9.00
CA GLY A 199 -10.72 9.88 -9.89
C GLY A 199 -11.49 11.14 -9.47
N LEU A 200 -12.59 11.01 -8.73
CA LEU A 200 -13.31 12.13 -8.13
C LEU A 200 -12.56 12.66 -6.90
N PHE A 201 -12.13 11.77 -6.00
CA PHE A 201 -11.36 12.14 -4.80
C PHE A 201 -10.07 12.87 -5.14
N ARG A 202 -9.31 12.37 -6.13
CA ARG A 202 -8.10 13.04 -6.63
C ARG A 202 -8.36 14.49 -7.04
N ARG A 203 -9.45 14.73 -7.77
CA ARG A 203 -9.79 16.07 -8.26
C ARG A 203 -10.17 17.01 -7.12
N GLU A 204 -10.97 16.54 -6.18
CA GLU A 204 -11.33 17.34 -4.99
C GLU A 204 -10.10 17.69 -4.15
N MET A 205 -9.19 16.73 -3.94
CA MET A 205 -7.93 16.95 -3.21
C MET A 205 -6.96 17.90 -3.92
N GLU A 206 -6.98 17.97 -5.25
CA GLU A 206 -6.16 18.90 -6.04
C GLU A 206 -6.75 20.33 -6.07
N HIS A 207 -8.01 20.50 -5.68
CA HIS A 207 -8.73 21.78 -5.66
C HIS A 207 -8.99 22.33 -4.24
N ALA A 208 -8.65 21.57 -3.19
CA ALA A 208 -8.71 21.98 -1.78
C ALA A 208 -7.35 22.51 -1.28
#